data_AF-A0A964MBC2-F1
#
_entry.id   AF-A0A964MBC2-F1
#
_cell.length_a   1.000
_cell.length_b   1.000
_cell.length_c   1.000
_cell.angle_alpha   90.00
_cell.angle_beta   90.00
_cell.angle_gamma   90.00
#
_symmetry.space_group_name_H-M   'P 1'
#
loop_
_entity.id
_entity.type
_entity.pdbx_description
1 polymer ?
#
loop_
_entity_poly.entity_id
_entity_poly.type
_entity_poly.pdbx_seq_one_letter_code
_entity_poly.pdbx_strand_id
1 'polypeptide(L)'
;MAKTLDQINRRIAAGEAVVLTAEEVIGYAAKHGVERAARDVDVVTTGTFGPMCSSGAYLNLGHSRPRIKLDGDVQLGGVPAYAGLAAVDIFLGATAVPPDDPGNRLHPGEYRYGGGHVIEDLVAGREGRLTASGRGSDCSPRRSIDALISLKTVNEAVLFNPRNCYQNYNVAVNRSDRTIHTYMGVLRPRLANATYCSAGQLSPLLNDPFCRTIGIGTRIFLGGGTGYVAWPGTQFDPDPLRGENGVPKRGGATLAVIGDLKRMDPRFLCGMSLTGYGATLAVGIGVPIPILNEEVL
;
A
#
# COMPACT_ATOMS: atom_id res chain seq x y z
N MET A 1 30.15 -7.51 18.34
CA MET A 1 29.22 -6.65 19.11
C MET A 1 28.11 -6.22 18.17
N ALA A 2 26.85 -6.31 18.61
CA ALA A 2 25.71 -5.84 17.83
C ALA A 2 25.68 -4.30 17.80
N LYS A 3 25.33 -3.72 16.65
CA LYS A 3 25.03 -2.29 16.50
C LYS A 3 23.67 -1.98 17.12
N THR A 4 23.51 -0.75 17.60
CA THR A 4 22.22 -0.24 18.06
C THR A 4 21.57 0.66 17.01
N LEU A 5 20.24 0.78 17.05
CA LEU A 5 19.51 1.73 16.21
C LEU A 5 20.01 3.17 16.40
N ASP A 6 20.34 3.58 17.62
CA ASP A 6 20.88 4.91 17.91
C ASP A 6 22.26 5.15 17.30
N GLN A 7 23.09 4.11 17.19
CA GLN A 7 24.37 4.20 16.49
C GLN A 7 24.14 4.37 14.98
N ILE A 8 23.27 3.56 14.38
CA ILE A 8 22.94 3.65 12.96
C ILE A 8 22.32 5.02 12.64
N ASN A 9 21.37 5.49 13.44
CA ASN A 9 20.73 6.80 13.26
C ASN A 9 21.73 7.95 13.36
N ARG A 10 22.71 7.88 14.28
CA ARG A 10 23.79 8.88 14.35
C ARG A 10 24.65 8.88 13.09
N ARG A 11 25.01 7.70 12.57
CA ARG A 11 25.76 7.59 11.30
C ARG A 11 24.96 8.12 10.10
N ILE A 12 23.65 7.86 10.06
CA ILE A 12 22.76 8.41 9.03
C ILE A 12 22.75 9.95 9.11
N ALA A 13 22.59 10.50 10.32
CA ALA A 13 22.59 11.95 10.53
C ALA A 13 23.93 12.61 10.19
N ALA A 14 25.05 11.90 10.38
CA ALA A 14 26.40 12.34 10.03
C ALA A 14 26.74 12.16 8.53
N GLY A 15 25.91 11.44 7.76
CA GLY A 15 26.23 11.08 6.37
C GLY A 15 27.31 10.00 6.22
N GLU A 16 27.56 9.24 7.29
CA GLU A 16 28.62 8.22 7.38
C GLU A 16 28.08 6.78 7.32
N ALA A 17 26.76 6.62 7.22
CA ALA A 17 26.13 5.31 7.16
C ALA A 17 26.45 4.60 5.85
N VAL A 18 26.85 3.34 5.93
CA VAL A 18 27.01 2.47 4.76
C VAL A 18 25.64 1.86 4.45
N VAL A 19 25.05 2.28 3.34
CA VAL A 19 23.73 1.83 2.89
C VAL A 19 23.91 1.04 1.60
N LEU A 20 23.39 -0.19 1.58
CA LEU A 20 23.36 -1.03 0.38
C LEU A 20 21.92 -1.38 0.03
N THR A 21 21.65 -1.74 -1.22
CA THR A 21 20.40 -2.42 -1.58
C THR A 21 20.44 -3.89 -1.19
N ALA A 22 19.26 -4.52 -1.11
CA ALA A 22 19.14 -5.96 -0.91
C ALA A 22 19.85 -6.79 -2.01
N GLU A 23 20.11 -6.20 -3.19
CA GLU A 23 20.90 -6.84 -4.25
C GLU A 23 22.40 -6.68 -4.03
N GLU A 24 22.85 -5.48 -3.67
CA GLU A 24 24.27 -5.15 -3.47
C GLU A 24 24.87 -5.89 -2.27
N VAL A 25 24.09 -6.06 -1.20
CA VAL A 25 24.57 -6.68 0.04
C VAL A 25 24.97 -8.15 -0.15
N ILE A 26 24.32 -8.87 -1.06
CA ILE A 26 24.63 -10.27 -1.37
C ILE A 26 26.05 -10.38 -1.93
N GLY A 27 26.39 -9.54 -2.92
CA GLY A 27 27.73 -9.49 -3.50
C GLY A 27 28.79 -9.03 -2.49
N TYR A 28 28.44 -8.06 -1.64
CA TYR A 28 29.33 -7.59 -0.58
C TYR A 28 29.67 -8.70 0.43
N ALA A 29 28.65 -9.42 0.91
CA ALA A 29 28.80 -10.51 1.86
C ALA A 29 29.56 -11.69 1.26
N ALA A 30 29.32 -12.04 0.00
CA ALA A 30 30.05 -13.10 -0.69
C ALA A 30 31.56 -12.80 -0.81
N LYS A 31 31.92 -11.53 -0.98
CA LYS A 31 33.32 -11.09 -1.13
C LYS A 31 34.04 -10.91 0.21
N HIS A 32 33.36 -10.40 1.24
CA HIS A 32 33.99 -9.98 2.49
C HIS A 32 33.67 -10.88 3.69
N GLY A 33 32.72 -11.80 3.55
CA GLY A 33 32.17 -12.62 4.63
C GLY A 33 31.03 -11.90 5.37
N VAL A 34 30.05 -12.68 5.85
CA VAL A 34 28.84 -12.20 6.56
C VAL A 34 29.23 -11.41 7.82
N GLU A 35 30.18 -11.90 8.61
CA GLU A 35 30.65 -11.25 9.83
C GLU A 35 31.17 -9.82 9.57
N ARG A 36 31.98 -9.66 8.51
CA ARG A 36 32.51 -8.34 8.13
C ARG A 36 31.41 -7.47 7.53
N ALA A 37 30.57 -8.02 6.67
CA ALA A 37 29.46 -7.29 6.08
C ALA A 37 28.49 -6.74 7.14
N ALA A 38 28.20 -7.50 8.20
CA ALA A 38 27.31 -7.07 9.27
C ALA A 38 27.90 -5.94 10.11
N ARG A 39 29.24 -5.89 10.23
CA ARG A 39 29.95 -4.76 10.85
C ARG A 39 29.91 -3.53 9.96
N ASP A 40 30.27 -3.69 8.69
CA ASP A 40 30.48 -2.59 7.74
C ASP A 40 29.17 -1.91 7.32
N VAL A 41 28.14 -2.69 6.97
CA VAL A 41 26.86 -2.22 6.41
C VAL A 41 25.88 -1.83 7.51
N ASP A 42 25.38 -0.61 7.50
CA ASP A 42 24.44 -0.12 8.52
C ASP A 42 22.97 -0.35 8.16
N VAL A 43 22.62 -0.21 6.88
CA VAL A 43 21.25 -0.35 6.40
C VAL A 43 21.22 -1.09 5.08
N VAL A 44 20.30 -2.04 4.97
CA VAL A 44 19.90 -2.66 3.70
C VAL A 44 18.56 -2.08 3.28
N THR A 45 18.51 -1.52 2.07
CA THR A 45 17.27 -0.97 1.50
C THR A 45 16.51 -2.06 0.75
N THR A 46 15.22 -2.19 1.10
CA THR A 46 14.28 -3.12 0.48
C THR A 46 13.10 -2.36 -0.10
N GLY A 47 12.36 -2.96 -1.02
CA GLY A 47 11.17 -2.34 -1.57
C GLY A 47 10.30 -3.27 -2.40
N THR A 48 9.06 -2.82 -2.59
CA THR A 48 8.07 -3.47 -3.43
C THR A 48 7.20 -2.43 -4.11
N PHE A 49 6.78 -2.73 -5.33
CA PHE A 49 5.79 -1.95 -6.07
C PHE A 49 4.89 -2.93 -6.82
N GLY A 50 3.60 -2.86 -6.56
CA GLY A 50 2.63 -3.77 -7.15
C GLY A 50 1.22 -3.47 -6.69
N PRO A 51 0.21 -4.15 -7.28
CA PRO A 51 -1.19 -3.92 -6.95
C PRO A 51 -1.49 -4.33 -5.51
N MET A 52 -1.97 -3.39 -4.71
CA MET A 52 -2.32 -3.60 -3.30
C MET A 52 -3.76 -3.15 -3.07
N CYS A 53 -4.70 -4.05 -3.34
CA CYS A 53 -6.14 -3.76 -3.29
C CYS A 53 -6.66 -3.36 -1.90
N SER A 54 -5.99 -3.80 -0.84
CA SER A 54 -6.30 -3.40 0.54
C SER A 54 -5.69 -2.04 0.90
N SER A 55 -5.95 -1.05 0.04
CA SER A 55 -5.50 0.33 0.18
C SER A 55 -6.69 1.29 0.13
N GLY A 56 -6.52 2.47 0.71
CA GLY A 56 -7.54 3.50 0.69
C GLY A 56 -7.03 4.80 1.28
N ALA A 57 -7.83 5.85 1.15
CA ALA A 57 -7.52 7.16 1.72
C ALA A 57 -8.70 7.64 2.56
N TYR A 58 -8.41 8.10 3.78
CA TYR A 58 -9.38 8.91 4.51
C TYR A 58 -9.07 10.39 4.33
N LEU A 59 -10.12 11.16 4.13
CA LEU A 59 -10.05 12.60 3.87
C LEU A 59 -10.96 13.33 4.85
N ASN A 60 -10.46 14.43 5.39
CA ASN A 60 -11.30 15.42 6.07
C ASN A 60 -11.48 16.62 5.14
N LEU A 61 -12.71 16.83 4.69
CA LEU A 61 -13.01 17.77 3.62
C LEU A 61 -13.11 19.23 4.11
N GLY A 62 -13.12 19.44 5.42
CA GLY A 62 -13.50 20.71 6.02
C GLY A 62 -14.99 21.02 5.88
N HIS A 63 -15.48 21.98 6.67
CA HIS A 63 -16.89 22.35 6.65
C HIS A 63 -17.20 23.37 5.55
N SER A 64 -18.26 23.10 4.80
CA SER A 64 -18.92 24.09 3.95
C SER A 64 -19.60 25.19 4.77
N ARG A 65 -19.99 26.28 4.10
CA ARG A 65 -20.89 27.31 4.67
C ARG A 65 -22.15 27.40 3.80
N PRO A 66 -23.36 27.14 4.33
CA PRO A 66 -23.64 26.54 5.65
C PRO A 66 -23.05 25.12 5.81
N ARG A 67 -22.86 24.67 7.05
CA ARG A 67 -22.26 23.37 7.40
C ARG A 67 -23.10 22.20 6.90
N ILE A 68 -22.43 21.12 6.52
CA ILE A 68 -23.01 19.82 6.16
C ILE A 68 -22.45 18.74 7.08
N LYS A 69 -23.29 17.74 7.37
CA LYS A 69 -22.89 16.44 7.91
C LYS A 69 -23.06 15.41 6.80
N LEU A 70 -21.99 14.73 6.43
CA LEU A 70 -21.97 13.69 5.41
C LEU A 70 -22.44 12.38 6.03
N ASP A 71 -23.71 12.06 5.80
CA ASP A 71 -24.33 10.81 6.27
C ASP A 71 -25.28 10.17 5.23
N GLY A 72 -25.25 10.65 3.98
CA GLY A 72 -25.94 10.09 2.82
C GLY A 72 -24.98 9.49 1.78
N ASP A 73 -25.38 9.56 0.51
CA ASP A 73 -24.53 9.20 -0.63
C ASP A 73 -23.38 10.20 -0.78
N VAL A 74 -22.16 9.68 -0.93
CA VAL A 74 -20.93 10.46 -1.11
C VAL A 74 -20.11 9.82 -2.22
N GLN A 75 -19.74 10.62 -3.21
CA GLN A 75 -18.87 10.21 -4.30
C GLN A 75 -17.78 11.25 -4.52
N LEU A 76 -16.57 10.76 -4.82
CA LEU A 76 -15.43 11.59 -5.18
C LEU A 76 -14.89 11.11 -6.52
N GLY A 77 -14.82 12.01 -7.50
CA GLY A 77 -14.45 11.66 -8.87
C GLY A 77 -15.40 10.65 -9.51
N GLY A 78 -16.68 10.65 -9.12
CA GLY A 78 -17.67 9.67 -9.56
C GLY A 78 -17.54 8.28 -8.92
N VAL A 79 -16.63 8.11 -7.96
CA VAL A 79 -16.43 6.85 -7.23
C VAL A 79 -17.03 6.96 -5.82
N PRO A 80 -17.80 5.97 -5.34
CA PRO A 80 -18.36 5.99 -3.99
C PRO A 80 -17.26 6.04 -2.92
N ALA A 81 -17.48 6.90 -1.92
CA ALA A 81 -16.67 6.98 -0.71
C ALA A 81 -17.56 6.74 0.51
N TYR A 82 -17.03 6.02 1.50
CA TYR A 82 -17.75 5.75 2.74
C TYR A 82 -17.79 7.01 3.61
N ALA A 83 -18.99 7.38 4.08
CA ALA A 83 -19.20 8.43 5.06
C ALA A 83 -19.50 7.84 6.45
N GLY A 84 -19.85 8.66 7.45
CA GLY A 84 -20.24 8.15 8.77
C GLY A 84 -19.11 7.93 9.77
N LEU A 85 -17.89 8.36 9.44
CA LEU A 85 -16.80 8.44 10.43
C LEU A 85 -16.96 9.65 11.36
N ALA A 86 -17.45 10.78 10.84
CA ALA A 86 -17.86 11.97 11.57
C ALA A 86 -18.65 12.92 10.65
N ALA A 87 -18.46 14.24 10.76
CA ALA A 87 -19.26 15.21 10.01
C ALA A 87 -18.81 15.41 8.56
N VAL A 88 -17.50 15.43 8.29
CA VAL A 88 -16.94 15.73 6.95
C VAL A 88 -15.78 14.81 6.61
N ASP A 89 -15.74 13.66 7.28
CA ASP A 89 -14.72 12.63 7.13
C ASP A 89 -15.27 11.51 6.25
N ILE A 90 -14.48 11.15 5.23
CA ILE A 90 -14.83 10.12 4.26
C ILE A 90 -13.68 9.13 4.10
N PHE A 91 -13.98 7.89 3.71
CA PHE A 91 -12.99 6.87 3.36
C PHE A 91 -13.22 6.39 1.92
N LEU A 92 -12.25 6.63 1.05
CA LEU A 92 -12.26 6.16 -0.34
C LEU A 92 -11.42 4.88 -0.45
N GLY A 93 -12.06 3.76 -0.76
CA GLY A 93 -11.38 2.48 -0.99
C GLY A 93 -10.80 2.39 -2.40
N ALA A 94 -9.56 1.90 -2.53
CA ALA A 94 -8.88 1.80 -3.83
C ALA A 94 -9.61 0.92 -4.86
N THR A 95 -10.40 -0.05 -4.41
CA THR A 95 -11.16 -0.98 -5.26
C THR A 95 -12.59 -0.52 -5.53
N ALA A 96 -13.01 0.62 -5.00
CA ALA A 96 -14.34 1.16 -5.29
C ALA A 96 -14.43 1.51 -6.78
N VAL A 97 -15.56 1.24 -7.40
CA VAL A 97 -15.81 1.50 -8.82
C VAL A 97 -17.01 2.43 -8.98
N PRO A 98 -17.08 3.23 -10.05
CA PRO A 98 -18.26 4.04 -10.34
C PRO A 98 -19.55 3.21 -10.37
N PRO A 99 -20.70 3.72 -9.90
CA PRO A 99 -21.95 2.97 -9.89
C PRO A 99 -22.46 2.56 -11.28
N ASP A 100 -22.06 3.31 -12.32
CA ASP A 100 -22.39 3.11 -13.72
C ASP A 100 -21.37 2.25 -14.48
N ASP A 101 -20.29 1.81 -13.83
CA ASP A 101 -19.32 0.89 -14.43
C ASP A 101 -20.04 -0.44 -14.84
N PRO A 102 -19.86 -0.92 -16.09
CA PRO A 102 -20.54 -2.13 -16.55
C PRO A 102 -20.08 -3.39 -15.81
N GLY A 103 -18.94 -3.34 -15.12
CA GLY A 103 -18.31 -4.44 -14.41
C GLY A 103 -18.20 -5.67 -15.31
N ASN A 104 -18.51 -6.84 -14.76
CA ASN A 104 -18.51 -8.11 -15.48
C ASN A 104 -19.84 -8.42 -16.20
N ARG A 105 -20.74 -7.44 -16.43
CA ARG A 105 -21.96 -7.67 -17.25
C ARG A 105 -21.59 -8.16 -18.66
N LEU A 106 -20.51 -7.60 -19.22
CA LEU A 106 -19.81 -8.14 -20.38
C LEU A 106 -18.43 -8.63 -19.89
N HIS A 107 -18.29 -9.94 -19.66
CA HIS A 107 -17.06 -10.50 -19.12
C HIS A 107 -16.02 -10.75 -20.24
N PRO A 108 -14.75 -10.33 -20.05
CA PRO A 108 -14.20 -9.67 -18.86
C PRO A 108 -14.39 -8.14 -18.87
N GLY A 109 -14.84 -7.60 -17.74
CA GLY A 109 -14.96 -6.15 -17.53
C GLY A 109 -13.61 -5.43 -17.51
N GLU A 110 -13.57 -4.18 -17.98
CA GLU A 110 -12.30 -3.43 -18.09
C GLU A 110 -11.95 -2.65 -16.82
N TYR A 111 -12.94 -2.22 -16.02
CA TYR A 111 -12.74 -1.45 -14.79
C TYR A 111 -11.84 -0.21 -14.97
N ARG A 112 -12.12 0.60 -15.99
CA ARG A 112 -11.23 1.68 -16.48
C ARG A 112 -10.92 2.76 -15.46
N TYR A 113 -11.76 2.93 -14.44
CA TYR A 113 -11.60 3.94 -13.43
C TYR A 113 -12.17 3.47 -12.09
N GLY A 114 -11.63 3.97 -10.98
CA GLY A 114 -12.00 3.53 -9.64
C GLY A 114 -11.23 4.28 -8.56
N GLY A 115 -11.39 3.87 -7.30
CA GLY A 115 -10.86 4.61 -6.16
C GLY A 115 -9.33 4.78 -6.20
N GLY A 116 -8.59 3.78 -6.68
CA GLY A 116 -7.14 3.89 -6.88
C GLY A 116 -6.77 4.97 -7.89
N HIS A 117 -7.54 5.12 -8.96
CA HIS A 117 -7.34 6.18 -9.95
C HIS A 117 -7.69 7.57 -9.38
N VAL A 118 -8.76 7.67 -8.58
CA VAL A 118 -9.07 8.92 -7.88
C VAL A 118 -7.95 9.32 -6.90
N ILE A 119 -7.36 8.35 -6.18
CA ILE A 119 -6.23 8.60 -5.29
C ILE A 119 -5.01 9.09 -6.09
N GLU A 120 -4.68 8.44 -7.21
CA GLU A 120 -3.61 8.88 -8.12
C GLU A 120 -3.85 10.30 -8.64
N ASP A 121 -5.08 10.59 -9.09
CA ASP A 121 -5.50 11.90 -9.58
C ASP A 121 -5.24 13.00 -8.56
N LEU A 122 -5.66 12.79 -7.31
CA LEU A 122 -5.45 13.74 -6.22
C LEU A 122 -3.96 13.96 -5.93
N VAL A 123 -3.16 12.89 -5.90
CA VAL A 123 -1.70 12.95 -5.66
C VAL A 123 -0.98 13.64 -6.83
N ALA A 124 -1.46 13.47 -8.06
CA ALA A 124 -1.00 14.19 -9.24
C ALA A 124 -1.42 15.68 -9.26
N GLY A 125 -2.14 16.14 -8.23
CA GLY A 125 -2.59 17.53 -8.10
C GLY A 125 -3.83 17.86 -8.91
N ARG A 126 -4.54 16.86 -9.47
CA ARG A 126 -5.83 17.05 -10.13
C ARG A 126 -6.93 17.27 -9.10
N GLU A 127 -8.00 17.94 -9.53
CA GLU A 127 -9.20 18.13 -8.73
C GLU A 127 -10.17 16.95 -8.92
N GLY A 128 -10.78 16.50 -7.82
CA GLY A 128 -11.86 15.52 -7.83
C GLY A 128 -13.20 16.21 -7.55
N ARG A 129 -14.22 15.89 -8.35
CA ARG A 129 -15.59 16.33 -8.07
C ARG A 129 -16.17 15.54 -6.91
N LEU A 130 -16.49 16.23 -5.81
CA LEU A 130 -17.20 15.73 -4.66
C LEU A 130 -18.69 16.00 -4.85
N THR A 131 -19.50 14.94 -4.92
CA THR A 131 -20.95 15.02 -4.78
C THR A 131 -21.34 14.29 -3.51
N ALA A 132 -21.96 14.99 -2.56
CA ALA A 132 -22.30 14.40 -1.29
C ALA A 132 -23.63 14.91 -0.74
N SER A 133 -24.27 14.07 0.06
CA SER A 133 -25.58 14.35 0.67
C SER A 133 -25.58 14.09 2.17
N GLY A 134 -26.54 14.70 2.85
CA GLY A 134 -26.78 14.50 4.27
C GLY A 134 -28.21 14.86 4.64
N ARG A 135 -28.69 14.29 5.75
CA ARG A 135 -30.07 14.48 6.23
C ARG A 135 -30.41 15.93 6.62
N GLY A 136 -29.40 16.72 6.96
CA GLY A 136 -29.54 18.05 7.53
C GLY A 136 -29.91 18.00 9.03
N SER A 137 -29.38 18.95 9.79
CA SER A 137 -29.69 19.16 11.21
C SER A 137 -29.52 20.64 11.58
N ASP A 138 -29.91 21.03 12.79
CA ASP A 138 -29.73 22.41 13.27
C ASP A 138 -28.25 22.84 13.25
N CYS A 139 -27.33 21.92 13.56
CA CYS A 139 -25.89 22.16 13.52
C CYS A 139 -25.28 22.08 12.11
N SER A 140 -26.00 21.49 11.14
CA SER A 140 -25.52 21.24 9.79
C SER A 140 -26.70 21.24 8.80
N PRO A 141 -27.24 22.43 8.47
CA PRO A 141 -28.51 22.52 7.76
C PRO A 141 -28.40 22.21 6.27
N ARG A 142 -27.19 22.26 5.69
CA ARG A 142 -26.97 21.90 4.29
C ARG A 142 -27.23 20.40 4.09
N ARG A 143 -27.97 20.05 3.04
CA ARG A 143 -28.33 18.66 2.71
C ARG A 143 -27.59 18.07 1.51
N SER A 144 -26.98 18.91 0.69
CA SER A 144 -26.18 18.47 -0.45
C SER A 144 -25.01 19.41 -0.72
N ILE A 145 -23.98 18.86 -1.33
CA ILE A 145 -22.82 19.60 -1.81
C ILE A 145 -22.34 18.99 -3.13
N ASP A 146 -21.96 19.87 -4.05
CA ASP A 146 -21.30 19.56 -5.31
C ASP A 146 -20.16 20.57 -5.45
N ALA A 147 -18.93 20.08 -5.40
CA ALA A 147 -17.74 20.91 -5.33
C ALA A 147 -16.53 20.20 -5.97
N LEU A 148 -15.56 20.98 -6.42
CA LEU A 148 -14.23 20.47 -6.76
C LEU A 148 -13.33 20.55 -5.52
N ILE A 149 -12.64 19.45 -5.21
CA ILE A 149 -11.66 19.39 -4.13
C ILE A 149 -10.31 18.92 -4.66
N SER A 150 -9.24 19.32 -3.99
CA SER A 150 -7.89 18.79 -4.21
C SER A 150 -7.18 18.59 -2.88
N LEU A 151 -6.00 17.96 -2.91
CA LEU A 151 -5.14 17.84 -1.73
C LEU A 151 -4.75 19.20 -1.10
N LYS A 152 -4.85 20.29 -1.86
CA LYS A 152 -4.60 21.65 -1.37
C LYS A 152 -5.79 22.26 -0.62
N THR A 153 -7.01 21.81 -0.90
CA THR A 153 -8.24 22.40 -0.35
C THR A 153 -8.81 21.62 0.83
N VAL A 154 -8.51 20.33 0.93
CA VAL A 154 -8.93 19.49 2.08
C VAL A 154 -8.02 19.71 3.28
N ASN A 155 -8.53 19.50 4.50
CA ASN A 155 -7.76 19.69 5.74
C ASN A 155 -6.72 18.57 5.90
N GLU A 156 -7.19 17.34 5.93
CA GLU A 156 -6.37 16.13 6.07
C GLU A 156 -6.61 15.20 4.89
N ALA A 157 -5.53 14.56 4.43
CA ALA A 157 -5.59 13.50 3.44
C ALA A 157 -4.55 12.45 3.80
N VAL A 158 -5.00 11.25 4.17
CA VAL A 158 -4.12 10.21 4.69
C VAL A 158 -4.36 8.92 3.94
N LEU A 159 -3.29 8.33 3.42
CA LEU A 159 -3.31 6.97 2.90
C LEU A 159 -3.31 6.03 4.10
N PHE A 160 -4.32 5.19 4.20
CA PHE A 160 -4.38 4.12 5.19
C PHE A 160 -4.71 2.81 4.51
N ASN A 161 -3.76 1.90 4.59
CA ASN A 161 -3.88 0.61 3.94
C ASN A 161 -3.86 -0.47 5.02
N PRO A 162 -4.99 -1.16 5.28
CA PRO A 162 -5.06 -2.16 6.33
C PRO A 162 -4.25 -3.43 6.02
N ARG A 163 -3.71 -3.60 4.81
CA ARG A 163 -2.89 -4.76 4.44
C ARG A 163 -2.07 -4.55 3.17
N ASN A 164 -0.75 -4.58 3.32
CA ASN A 164 0.25 -4.48 2.24
C ASN A 164 1.43 -5.38 2.57
N CYS A 165 2.45 -5.38 1.70
CA CYS A 165 3.71 -6.08 1.91
C CYS A 165 3.51 -7.50 2.41
N TYR A 166 2.77 -8.34 1.68
CA TYR A 166 2.69 -9.76 2.01
C TYR A 166 4.09 -10.37 2.05
N GLN A 167 4.41 -11.06 3.13
CA GLN A 167 5.70 -11.70 3.32
C GLN A 167 5.97 -12.75 2.25
N ASN A 168 5.01 -13.62 2.00
CA ASN A 168 4.97 -14.46 0.82
C ASN A 168 3.53 -14.56 0.33
N TYR A 169 3.33 -14.96 -0.92
CA TYR A 169 2.03 -14.96 -1.57
C TYR A 169 1.82 -16.18 -2.45
N ASN A 170 0.59 -16.35 -2.92
CA ASN A 170 0.22 -17.50 -3.72
C ASN A 170 0.85 -17.46 -5.13
N VAL A 171 0.97 -18.64 -5.73
CA VAL A 171 1.13 -18.81 -7.18
C VAL A 171 -0.20 -19.33 -7.71
N ALA A 172 -0.78 -18.64 -8.69
CA ALA A 172 -2.04 -19.04 -9.29
C ALA A 172 -1.83 -19.70 -10.64
N VAL A 173 -2.56 -20.80 -10.86
CA VAL A 173 -2.60 -21.58 -12.09
C VAL A 173 -4.04 -21.98 -12.38
N ASN A 174 -4.35 -22.31 -13.64
CA ASN A 174 -5.71 -22.67 -14.04
C ASN A 174 -5.75 -24.05 -14.70
N ARG A 175 -6.44 -24.99 -14.05
CA ARG A 175 -6.62 -26.37 -14.53
C ARG A 175 -7.86 -26.55 -15.40
N SER A 176 -8.73 -25.55 -15.51
CA SER A 176 -9.93 -25.61 -16.34
C SER A 176 -9.60 -25.48 -17.83
N ASP A 177 -10.63 -25.60 -18.67
CA ASP A 177 -10.58 -25.51 -20.12
C ASP A 177 -10.82 -24.10 -20.67
N ARG A 178 -11.21 -23.14 -19.82
CA ARG A 178 -11.42 -21.72 -20.16
C ARG A 178 -10.43 -20.78 -19.48
N THR A 179 -10.24 -19.60 -20.05
CA THR A 179 -9.47 -18.51 -19.40
C THR A 179 -10.21 -18.00 -18.17
N ILE A 180 -9.47 -17.69 -17.10
CA ILE A 180 -10.00 -17.10 -15.86
C ILE A 180 -9.30 -15.77 -15.60
N HIS A 181 -10.09 -14.76 -15.23
CA HIS A 181 -9.61 -13.44 -14.85
C HIS A 181 -9.60 -13.32 -13.32
N THR A 182 -8.45 -12.99 -12.74
CA THR A 182 -8.27 -12.96 -11.28
C THR A 182 -7.53 -11.70 -10.83
N TYR A 183 -7.48 -11.48 -9.51
CA TYR A 183 -6.62 -10.46 -8.90
C TYR A 183 -5.12 -10.68 -9.14
N MET A 184 -4.73 -11.89 -9.54
CA MET A 184 -3.34 -12.23 -9.91
C MET A 184 -3.09 -12.09 -11.42
N GLY A 185 -4.07 -11.61 -12.19
CA GLY A 185 -4.01 -11.51 -13.63
C GLY A 185 -4.76 -12.64 -14.35
N VAL A 186 -4.48 -12.75 -15.65
CA VAL A 186 -5.15 -13.69 -16.56
C VAL A 186 -4.51 -15.08 -16.48
N LEU A 187 -5.30 -16.09 -16.16
CA LEU A 187 -4.89 -17.49 -16.11
C LEU A 187 -5.47 -18.24 -17.31
N ARG A 188 -4.60 -18.64 -18.23
CA ARG A 188 -4.92 -19.43 -19.43
C ARG A 188 -5.27 -20.87 -19.05
N PRO A 189 -6.14 -21.53 -19.82
CA PRO A 189 -6.59 -22.88 -19.52
C PRO A 189 -5.47 -23.92 -19.56
N ARG A 190 -5.73 -25.07 -18.94
CA ARG A 190 -4.86 -26.28 -18.97
C ARG A 190 -3.42 -26.00 -18.56
N LEU A 191 -3.22 -25.23 -17.48
CA LEU A 191 -1.93 -24.91 -16.88
C LEU A 191 -0.96 -24.18 -17.84
N ALA A 192 -1.49 -23.48 -18.84
CA ALA A 192 -0.66 -22.82 -19.84
C ALA A 192 0.16 -21.62 -19.31
N ASN A 193 -0.16 -21.10 -18.11
CA ASN A 193 0.68 -20.15 -17.39
C ASN A 193 0.49 -20.25 -15.87
N ALA A 194 1.46 -19.67 -15.15
CA ALA A 194 1.39 -19.38 -13.73
C ALA A 194 1.63 -17.89 -13.50
N THR A 195 0.89 -17.29 -12.58
CA THR A 195 1.08 -15.89 -12.14
C THR A 195 1.44 -15.87 -10.67
N TYR A 196 2.36 -15.00 -10.28
CA TYR A 196 2.78 -14.81 -8.89
C TYR A 196 2.96 -13.31 -8.61
N CYS A 197 2.97 -12.92 -7.34
CA CYS A 197 3.24 -11.55 -6.92
C CYS A 197 4.21 -11.56 -5.74
N SER A 198 5.43 -11.10 -5.99
CA SER A 198 6.45 -10.86 -4.96
C SER A 198 7.55 -9.99 -5.56
N ALA A 199 8.18 -9.16 -4.74
CA ALA A 199 9.41 -8.45 -5.11
C ALA A 199 10.67 -9.32 -4.96
N GLY A 200 10.51 -10.59 -4.56
CA GLY A 200 11.60 -11.56 -4.41
C GLY A 200 12.67 -11.03 -3.46
N GLN A 201 13.91 -10.98 -3.93
CA GLN A 201 15.07 -10.47 -3.17
C GLN A 201 14.89 -9.05 -2.64
N LEU A 202 14.03 -8.23 -3.27
CA LEU A 202 13.77 -6.87 -2.81
C LEU A 202 12.67 -6.79 -1.74
N SER A 203 11.91 -7.86 -1.50
CA SER A 203 10.74 -7.82 -0.62
C SER A 203 11.12 -7.52 0.84
N PRO A 204 10.53 -6.48 1.47
CA PRO A 204 10.85 -6.12 2.85
C PRO A 204 10.74 -7.27 3.86
N LEU A 205 9.59 -7.96 3.89
CA LEU A 205 9.34 -9.01 4.87
C LEU A 205 10.03 -10.35 4.52
N LEU A 206 10.54 -10.53 3.30
CA LEU A 206 11.41 -11.69 2.99
C LEU A 206 12.83 -11.45 3.51
N ASN A 207 13.29 -10.21 3.54
CA ASN A 207 14.57 -9.81 4.12
C ASN A 207 14.49 -9.63 5.65
N ASP A 208 13.29 -9.63 6.24
CA ASP A 208 13.09 -9.74 7.68
C ASP A 208 12.08 -10.87 8.01
N PRO A 209 12.46 -12.15 7.79
CA PRO A 209 11.52 -13.28 7.81
C PRO A 209 10.83 -13.50 9.16
N PHE A 210 11.41 -12.98 10.24
CA PHE A 210 10.89 -13.11 11.60
C PHE A 210 10.43 -11.77 12.20
N CYS A 211 10.30 -10.72 11.39
CA CYS A 211 9.89 -9.38 11.83
C CYS A 211 10.71 -8.85 13.02
N ARG A 212 12.04 -9.06 12.99
CA ARG A 212 12.97 -8.64 14.05
C ARG A 212 13.20 -7.13 14.06
N THR A 213 13.05 -6.49 12.90
CA THR A 213 13.34 -5.08 12.68
C THR A 213 12.12 -4.30 12.17
N ILE A 214 11.22 -4.97 11.45
CA ILE A 214 10.00 -4.39 10.91
C ILE A 214 8.84 -4.64 11.89
N GLY A 215 8.33 -3.57 12.49
CA GLY A 215 7.24 -3.61 13.46
C GLY A 215 6.48 -2.30 13.52
N ILE A 216 5.58 -2.16 14.50
CA ILE A 216 4.79 -0.95 14.68
C ILE A 216 5.72 0.26 14.90
N GLY A 217 5.48 1.35 14.19
CA GLY A 217 6.28 2.57 14.27
C GLY A 217 7.53 2.57 13.38
N THR A 218 7.84 1.47 12.67
CA THR A 218 8.91 1.48 11.66
C THR A 218 8.60 2.54 10.61
N ARG A 219 9.55 3.48 10.42
CA ARG A 219 9.47 4.53 9.40
C ARG A 219 9.80 3.94 8.03
N ILE A 220 8.94 4.18 7.05
CA ILE A 220 9.02 3.58 5.72
C ILE A 220 8.91 4.64 4.63
N PHE A 221 9.43 4.32 3.45
CA PHE A 221 9.03 4.98 2.21
C PHE A 221 7.66 4.45 1.81
N LEU A 222 6.68 5.34 1.64
CA LEU A 222 5.31 4.97 1.28
C LEU A 222 4.79 5.93 0.21
N GLY A 223 4.54 5.41 -0.98
CA GLY A 223 3.92 6.17 -2.08
C GLY A 223 4.71 7.40 -2.51
N GLY A 224 6.04 7.42 -2.39
CA GLY A 224 6.86 8.61 -2.68
C GLY A 224 7.11 9.51 -1.47
N GLY A 225 6.36 9.34 -0.37
CA GLY A 225 6.48 10.10 0.86
C GLY A 225 7.05 9.29 2.03
N THR A 226 6.95 9.87 3.23
CA THR A 226 7.19 9.16 4.50
C THR A 226 5.89 8.52 4.97
N GLY A 227 5.95 7.25 5.35
CA GLY A 227 4.89 6.54 6.04
C GLY A 227 5.43 5.77 7.25
N TYR A 228 4.53 5.04 7.90
CA TYR A 228 4.83 4.19 9.05
C TYR A 228 4.06 2.89 8.97
N VAL A 229 4.64 1.84 9.54
CA VAL A 229 3.89 0.63 9.90
C VAL A 229 2.97 0.97 11.08
N ALA A 230 1.66 0.88 10.86
CA ALA A 230 0.65 1.25 11.84
C ALA A 230 0.26 0.06 12.73
N TRP A 231 0.23 -1.15 12.16
CA TRP A 231 -0.22 -2.38 12.82
C TRP A 231 0.19 -3.62 12.00
N PRO A 232 0.10 -4.85 12.54
CA PRO A 232 -0.06 -6.05 11.71
C PRO A 232 -1.19 -5.86 10.69
N GLY A 233 -0.92 -6.19 9.43
CA GLY A 233 -1.94 -6.12 8.39
C GLY A 233 -3.06 -7.13 8.61
N THR A 234 -4.19 -6.97 7.91
CA THR A 234 -5.19 -8.03 7.89
C THR A 234 -4.61 -9.30 7.26
N GLN A 235 -5.10 -10.48 7.66
CA GLN A 235 -4.56 -11.78 7.26
C GLN A 235 -3.08 -12.02 7.66
N PHE A 236 -2.58 -11.30 8.67
CA PHE A 236 -1.28 -11.57 9.26
C PHE A 236 -1.25 -12.98 9.86
N ASP A 237 -0.27 -13.78 9.47
CA ASP A 237 0.02 -15.08 10.08
C ASP A 237 1.41 -15.02 10.76
N PRO A 238 1.47 -15.10 12.11
CA PRO A 238 2.73 -15.10 12.85
C PRO A 238 3.52 -16.40 12.71
N ASP A 239 2.86 -17.53 12.43
CA ASP A 239 3.45 -18.87 12.45
C ASP A 239 3.17 -19.65 11.14
N PRO A 240 3.57 -19.08 9.98
CA PRO A 240 3.38 -19.77 8.72
C PRO A 240 4.32 -20.98 8.62
N LEU A 241 3.96 -21.96 7.78
CA LEU A 241 4.88 -23.03 7.41
C LEU A 241 6.16 -22.45 6.79
N ARG A 242 7.33 -22.72 7.37
CA ARG A 242 8.62 -22.17 6.92
C ARG A 242 9.53 -23.22 6.24
N GLY A 243 10.47 -22.72 5.43
CA GLY A 243 11.61 -23.49 4.93
C GLY A 243 12.76 -23.59 5.93
N GLU A 244 13.80 -24.31 5.54
CA GLU A 244 15.03 -24.46 6.35
C GLU A 244 15.72 -23.10 6.58
N ASN A 245 15.57 -22.16 5.65
CA ASN A 245 16.07 -20.79 5.75
C ASN A 245 15.12 -19.83 6.48
N GLY A 246 14.08 -20.34 7.15
CA GLY A 246 13.12 -19.52 7.92
C GLY A 246 12.11 -18.74 7.08
N VAL A 247 12.25 -18.70 5.75
CA VAL A 247 11.31 -17.99 4.86
C VAL A 247 9.97 -18.75 4.78
N PRO A 248 8.81 -18.07 4.86
CA PRO A 248 7.51 -18.71 4.73
C PRO A 248 7.30 -19.39 3.37
N LYS A 249 6.71 -20.58 3.37
CA LYS A 249 6.26 -21.33 2.17
C LYS A 249 4.84 -20.98 1.74
N ARG A 250 4.12 -20.18 2.54
CA ARG A 250 2.73 -19.74 2.33
C ARG A 250 2.60 -18.28 2.78
N GLY A 251 1.39 -17.72 2.66
CA GLY A 251 1.08 -16.42 3.27
C GLY A 251 1.58 -16.36 4.72
N GLY A 252 2.23 -15.25 5.08
CA GLY A 252 2.84 -15.03 6.38
C GLY A 252 2.46 -13.65 6.92
N ALA A 253 3.45 -12.92 7.41
CA ALA A 253 3.25 -11.55 7.88
C ALA A 253 2.74 -10.60 6.77
N THR A 254 2.02 -9.56 7.18
CA THR A 254 1.52 -8.46 6.34
C THR A 254 1.61 -7.15 7.14
N LEU A 255 1.65 -6.00 6.47
CA LEU A 255 1.78 -4.70 7.15
C LEU A 255 0.52 -3.86 6.92
N ALA A 256 -0.06 -3.30 7.99
CA ALA A 256 -0.93 -2.14 7.87
C ALA A 256 -0.04 -0.90 7.86
N VAL A 257 -0.24 0.01 6.91
CA VAL A 257 0.62 1.18 6.73
C VAL A 257 -0.21 2.46 6.65
N ILE A 258 0.38 3.55 7.13
CA ILE A 258 -0.24 4.87 7.17
C ILE A 258 0.76 5.95 6.72
N GLY A 259 0.29 6.96 5.98
CA GLY A 259 1.14 8.09 5.58
C GLY A 259 0.37 9.28 5.04
N ASP A 260 1.01 10.45 5.07
CA ASP A 260 0.44 11.71 4.58
C ASP A 260 0.35 11.70 3.04
N LEU A 261 -0.88 11.62 2.52
CA LEU A 261 -1.13 11.56 1.09
C LEU A 261 -0.70 12.85 0.38
N LYS A 262 -0.65 13.99 1.10
CA LYS A 262 -0.23 15.29 0.55
C LYS A 262 1.26 15.36 0.22
N ARG A 263 2.05 14.39 0.69
CA ARG A 263 3.52 14.32 0.48
C ARG A 263 3.92 13.18 -0.45
N MET A 264 2.95 12.51 -1.06
CA MET A 264 3.17 11.37 -1.95
C MET A 264 3.35 11.83 -3.41
N ASP A 265 3.83 10.91 -4.24
CA ASP A 265 4.17 11.16 -5.64
C ASP A 265 3.42 10.14 -6.52
N PRO A 266 2.76 10.58 -7.61
CA PRO A 266 1.93 9.69 -8.43
C PRO A 266 2.76 8.59 -9.11
N ARG A 267 4.08 8.72 -9.24
CA ARG A 267 4.96 7.65 -9.74
C ARG A 267 4.98 6.41 -8.85
N PHE A 268 4.60 6.54 -7.57
CA PHE A 268 4.60 5.46 -6.59
C PHE A 268 3.20 5.13 -6.05
N LEU A 269 2.16 5.82 -6.54
CA LEU A 269 0.75 5.57 -6.26
C LEU A 269 -0.05 5.64 -7.57
N CYS A 270 -0.14 4.52 -8.28
CA CYS A 270 -0.77 4.46 -9.59
C CYS A 270 -2.08 3.69 -9.53
N GLY A 271 -3.17 4.28 -10.02
CA GLY A 271 -4.41 3.56 -10.27
C GLY A 271 -4.16 2.45 -11.29
N MET A 272 -4.75 1.28 -11.05
CA MET A 272 -4.65 0.15 -11.97
C MET A 272 -5.99 -0.51 -12.18
N SER A 273 -6.18 -1.03 -13.39
CA SER A 273 -7.33 -1.85 -13.76
C SER A 273 -6.90 -3.29 -14.01
N LEU A 274 -7.52 -4.23 -13.32
CA LEU A 274 -7.33 -5.66 -13.54
C LEU A 274 -8.53 -6.20 -14.31
N THR A 275 -8.33 -6.46 -15.61
CA THR A 275 -9.37 -6.94 -16.53
C THR A 275 -10.06 -8.19 -16.00
N GLY A 276 -11.38 -8.11 -15.84
CA GLY A 276 -12.26 -9.15 -15.33
C GLY A 276 -12.29 -9.28 -13.81
N TYR A 277 -11.52 -8.47 -13.08
CA TYR A 277 -11.47 -8.48 -11.62
C TYR A 277 -11.93 -7.17 -10.96
N GLY A 278 -11.28 -6.03 -11.26
CA GLY A 278 -11.60 -4.77 -10.59
C GLY A 278 -10.52 -3.69 -10.75
N ALA A 279 -10.82 -2.49 -10.23
CA ALA A 279 -9.83 -1.44 -10.02
C ALA A 279 -9.01 -1.71 -8.74
N THR A 280 -7.79 -1.17 -8.68
CA THR A 280 -6.87 -1.27 -7.54
C THR A 280 -5.89 -0.09 -7.55
N LEU A 281 -4.97 -0.07 -6.59
CA LEU A 281 -3.89 0.91 -6.47
C LEU A 281 -2.55 0.16 -6.39
N ALA A 282 -1.60 0.49 -7.26
CA ALA A 282 -0.21 0.10 -7.08
C ALA A 282 0.46 1.03 -6.09
N VAL A 283 1.08 0.46 -5.06
CA VAL A 283 1.70 1.22 -3.97
C VAL A 283 3.18 0.88 -3.87
N GLY A 284 4.03 1.91 -3.92
CA GLY A 284 5.45 1.79 -3.64
C GLY A 284 5.70 1.79 -2.15
N ILE A 285 6.31 0.73 -1.62
CA ILE A 285 6.71 0.64 -0.22
C ILE A 285 8.18 0.25 -0.16
N GLY A 286 8.98 1.03 0.55
CA GLY A 286 10.37 0.75 0.83
C GLY A 286 10.61 0.70 2.34
N VAL A 287 11.36 -0.30 2.81
CA VAL A 287 11.68 -0.45 4.22
C VAL A 287 13.19 -0.53 4.40
N PRO A 288 13.79 0.40 5.17
CA PRO A 288 15.19 0.28 5.55
C PRO A 288 15.32 -0.79 6.65
N ILE A 289 16.10 -1.83 6.40
CA ILE A 289 16.43 -2.85 7.38
C ILE A 289 17.75 -2.45 8.07
N PRO A 290 17.73 -2.10 9.36
CA PRO A 290 18.93 -1.78 10.11
C PRO A 290 19.70 -3.06 10.40
N ILE A 291 20.94 -3.14 9.94
CA ILE A 291 21.79 -4.32 10.17
C ILE A 291 22.38 -4.24 11.57
N LEU A 292 21.76 -4.92 12.52
CA LEU A 292 22.16 -4.90 13.92
C LEU A 292 23.26 -5.92 14.23
N ASN A 293 23.26 -7.04 13.53
CA ASN A 293 24.18 -8.16 13.73
C ASN A 293 24.18 -9.09 12.50
N GLU A 294 24.97 -10.15 12.55
CA GLU A 294 25.09 -11.18 11.51
C GLU A 294 23.80 -11.96 11.27
N GLU A 295 22.90 -12.02 12.26
CA GLU A 295 21.65 -12.76 12.16
C GLU A 295 20.55 -11.97 11.43
N VAL A 296 20.71 -10.64 11.35
CA VAL A 296 19.83 -9.74 10.60
C VAL A 296 20.32 -9.56 9.15
N LEU A 297 21.62 -9.76 8.90
CA LEU A 297 22.22 -9.70 7.57
C LEU A 297 21.92 -10.96 6.75
#